data_AF-A0A2V7RNA2-F1
#
_entry.id   AF-A0A2V7RNA2-F1
#
_cell.length_a   1.000
_cell.length_b   1.000
_cell.length_c   1.000
_cell.angle_alpha   90.00
_cell.angle_beta   90.00
_cell.angle_gamma   90.00
#
_symmetry.space_group_name_H-M   'P 1'
#
loop_
_entity.id
_entity.type
_entity.pdbx_description
1 polymer ?
#
loop_
_entity_poly.entity_id
_entity_poly.type
_entity_poly.pdbx_seq_one_letter_code
_entity_poly.pdbx_strand_id
1 'polypeptide(L)'
;MIALAAVLASLQAPLDSGVFVVRQDTVEIARESFRLLPSPAGGFTLTATTRYDRGRPVVVLAPLVAFTADSQLATLQYDVADPREPVRILGQLGRGRVTLRYLGHAIERAREFPAGAVTLVLDDSVFALYAAAAWRASPVPATFTVIYPRGARRATLTIRDLGLEATTVNRNPAALRHVVLSGGADGAVHLWLTRDGRLLKVEIPARRVVAERAPGD
;
A
#
# COMPACT_ATOMS: atom_id res chain seq x y z
N MET A 1 -27.88 -19.68 -12.49
CA MET A 1 -27.17 -19.74 -11.18
C MET A 1 -25.99 -18.77 -11.05
N ILE A 2 -25.60 -18.01 -12.09
CA ILE A 2 -24.43 -17.10 -12.06
C ILE A 2 -24.74 -15.76 -11.36
N ALA A 3 -25.99 -15.31 -11.37
CA ALA A 3 -26.38 -14.01 -10.80
C ALA A 3 -26.36 -13.97 -9.25
N LEU A 4 -26.49 -15.10 -8.57
CA LEU A 4 -26.58 -15.14 -7.10
C LEU A 4 -25.20 -15.01 -6.42
N ALA A 5 -24.13 -15.49 -7.07
CA ALA A 5 -22.76 -15.40 -6.55
C ALA A 5 -22.22 -13.95 -6.58
N ALA A 6 -22.63 -13.14 -7.57
CA ALA A 6 -22.22 -11.76 -7.68
C ALA A 6 -22.82 -10.85 -6.58
N VAL A 7 -24.00 -11.19 -6.06
CA VAL A 7 -24.66 -10.45 -4.97
C VAL A 7 -24.01 -10.76 -3.61
N LEU A 8 -23.59 -12.00 -3.37
CA LEU A 8 -22.95 -12.42 -2.11
C LEU A 8 -21.57 -11.78 -1.87
N ALA A 9 -20.79 -11.51 -2.92
CA ALA A 9 -19.49 -10.83 -2.79
C ALA A 9 -19.64 -9.35 -2.34
N SER A 10 -20.82 -8.75 -2.52
CA SER A 10 -21.11 -7.37 -2.12
C SER A 10 -21.55 -7.21 -0.66
N LEU A 11 -21.79 -8.33 0.04
CA LEU A 11 -22.28 -8.37 1.43
C LEU A 11 -21.18 -8.55 2.48
N GLN A 12 -19.91 -8.71 2.08
CA GLN A 12 -18.83 -8.82 3.05
C GLN A 12 -18.43 -7.44 3.57
N ALA A 13 -18.48 -7.27 4.89
CA ALA A 13 -17.96 -6.09 5.56
C ALA A 13 -16.48 -5.94 5.21
N PRO A 14 -16.01 -4.72 4.85
CA PRO A 14 -14.59 -4.50 4.58
C PRO A 14 -13.75 -4.84 5.82
N LEU A 15 -12.57 -5.41 5.60
CA LEU A 15 -11.57 -5.56 6.66
C LEU A 15 -11.12 -4.19 7.16
N ASP A 16 -10.97 -3.25 6.22
CA ASP A 16 -10.74 -1.84 6.50
C ASP A 16 -11.13 -1.00 5.28
N SER A 17 -11.45 0.26 5.50
CA SER A 17 -11.67 1.26 4.46
C SER A 17 -11.51 2.64 5.05
N GLY A 18 -11.14 3.63 4.23
CA GLY A 18 -11.12 5.02 4.66
C GLY A 18 -10.41 5.91 3.65
N VAL A 19 -10.13 7.14 4.09
CA VAL A 19 -9.40 8.13 3.31
C VAL A 19 -8.13 8.54 4.06
N PHE A 20 -6.97 8.50 3.41
CA PHE A 20 -5.78 9.20 3.88
C PHE A 20 -5.71 10.61 3.29
N VAL A 21 -5.42 11.58 4.13
CA VAL A 21 -4.98 12.92 3.73
C VAL A 21 -3.46 12.94 3.74
N VAL A 22 -2.86 13.16 2.57
CA VAL A 22 -1.41 13.13 2.38
C VAL A 22 -0.88 14.56 2.42
N ARG A 23 0.03 14.80 3.34
CA ARG A 23 0.70 16.08 3.52
C ARG A 23 2.19 15.94 3.27
N GLN A 24 2.76 16.95 2.62
CA GLN A 24 4.19 17.16 2.59
C GLN A 24 4.49 18.44 3.36
N ASP A 25 5.40 18.34 4.33
CA ASP A 25 5.58 19.31 5.40
C ASP A 25 4.27 19.51 6.17
N THR A 26 3.48 20.53 5.81
CA THR A 26 2.16 20.83 6.40
C THR A 26 1.06 20.94 5.35
N VAL A 27 1.43 20.78 4.08
CA VAL A 27 0.61 21.11 2.93
C VAL A 27 -0.03 19.85 2.39
N GLU A 28 -1.36 19.85 2.25
CA GLU A 28 -2.07 18.77 1.58
C GLU A 28 -1.67 18.71 0.11
N ILE A 29 -1.16 17.55 -0.32
CA ILE A 29 -0.68 17.28 -1.68
C ILE A 29 -1.49 16.20 -2.38
N ALA A 30 -2.20 15.35 -1.63
CA ALA A 30 -3.03 14.30 -2.18
C ALA A 30 -4.10 13.82 -1.18
N ARG A 31 -5.09 13.12 -1.73
CA ARG A 31 -6.03 12.28 -0.97
C ARG A 31 -6.03 10.88 -1.54
N GLU A 32 -6.11 9.89 -0.66
CA GLU A 32 -6.18 8.47 -1.01
C GLU A 32 -7.40 7.83 -0.38
N SER A 33 -8.37 7.41 -1.18
CA SER A 33 -9.46 6.55 -0.72
C SER A 33 -9.08 5.09 -0.92
N PHE A 34 -9.35 4.23 0.06
CA PHE A 34 -9.04 2.80 -0.06
C PHE A 34 -10.10 1.90 0.58
N ARG A 35 -10.09 0.63 0.15
CA ARG A 35 -10.91 -0.44 0.71
C ARG A 35 -10.15 -1.75 0.66
N LEU A 36 -10.17 -2.48 1.78
CA LEU A 36 -9.68 -3.83 1.94
C LEU A 36 -10.88 -4.76 2.10
N LEU A 37 -10.99 -5.73 1.21
CA LEU A 37 -12.07 -6.72 1.21
C LEU A 37 -11.49 -8.11 1.43
N PRO A 38 -12.13 -8.96 2.26
CA PRO A 38 -11.77 -10.36 2.30
C PRO A 38 -11.99 -10.98 0.91
N SER A 39 -11.13 -11.92 0.53
CA SER A 39 -11.26 -12.65 -0.73
C SER A 39 -11.91 -14.02 -0.45
N PRO A 40 -12.95 -14.43 -1.20
CA PRO A 40 -13.53 -15.77 -1.07
C PRO A 40 -12.54 -16.91 -1.30
N ALA A 41 -11.48 -16.66 -2.09
CA ALA A 41 -10.40 -17.61 -2.35
C ALA A 41 -9.35 -17.67 -1.22
N GLY A 42 -9.56 -16.94 -0.11
CA GLY A 42 -8.59 -16.70 0.94
C GLY A 42 -7.77 -15.44 0.69
N GLY A 43 -7.28 -14.82 1.78
CA GLY A 43 -6.59 -13.54 1.72
C GLY A 43 -7.53 -12.34 1.59
N PHE A 44 -7.04 -11.27 0.97
CA PHE A 44 -7.78 -10.02 0.83
C PHE A 44 -7.35 -9.24 -0.40
N THR A 45 -8.24 -8.37 -0.90
CA THR A 45 -7.93 -7.43 -1.98
C THR A 45 -7.89 -6.02 -1.41
N LEU A 46 -6.85 -5.27 -1.75
CA LEU A 46 -6.74 -3.83 -1.50
C LEU A 46 -7.01 -3.09 -2.80
N THR A 47 -7.95 -2.15 -2.76
CA THR A 47 -8.14 -1.15 -3.81
C THR A 47 -7.86 0.23 -3.22
N ALA A 48 -7.13 1.05 -3.95
CA ALA A 48 -6.89 2.44 -3.55
C ALA A 48 -7.01 3.36 -4.76
N THR A 49 -7.30 4.64 -4.51
CA THR A 49 -7.22 5.71 -5.50
C THR A 49 -6.60 6.92 -4.84
N THR A 50 -5.36 7.22 -5.21
CA THR A 50 -4.62 8.40 -4.74
C THR A 50 -4.60 9.46 -5.82
N ARG A 51 -5.16 10.62 -5.52
CA ARG A 51 -5.21 11.77 -6.43
C ARG A 51 -4.25 12.85 -5.96
N TYR A 52 -3.23 13.14 -6.76
CA TYR A 52 -2.28 14.24 -6.55
C TYR A 52 -2.71 15.43 -7.41
N ASP A 53 -3.37 16.42 -6.81
CA ASP A 53 -4.00 17.54 -7.51
C ASP A 53 -3.34 18.90 -7.28
N ARG A 54 -2.37 18.99 -6.35
CA ARG A 54 -1.64 20.22 -6.07
C ARG A 54 -0.71 20.64 -7.22
N GLY A 55 -0.14 19.68 -7.94
CA GLY A 55 0.68 19.90 -9.12
C GLY A 55 -0.16 19.76 -10.40
N ARG A 56 0.25 20.46 -11.47
CA ARG A 56 -0.25 20.16 -12.83
C ARG A 56 0.82 19.44 -13.66
N PRO A 57 0.45 18.40 -14.42
CA PRO A 57 -0.87 17.79 -14.51
C PRO A 57 -1.25 17.05 -13.22
N VAL A 58 -2.55 16.83 -13.05
CA VAL A 58 -3.06 15.96 -11.98
C VAL A 58 -2.67 14.53 -12.31
N VAL A 59 -2.14 13.81 -11.32
CA VAL A 59 -1.81 12.38 -11.44
C VAL A 59 -2.74 11.58 -10.54
N VAL A 60 -3.30 10.49 -11.07
CA VAL A 60 -4.12 9.56 -10.29
C VAL A 60 -3.47 8.18 -10.31
N LEU A 61 -3.31 7.60 -9.13
CA LEU A 61 -2.72 6.30 -8.88
C LEU A 61 -3.82 5.35 -8.38
N ALA A 62 -4.08 4.27 -9.09
CA ALA A 62 -5.14 3.33 -8.75
C ALA A 62 -4.64 1.87 -8.76
N PRO A 63 -4.01 1.41 -7.66
CA PRO A 63 -3.67 0.01 -7.52
C PRO A 63 -4.87 -0.82 -7.03
N LEU A 64 -4.98 -2.01 -7.62
CA LEU A 64 -5.74 -3.16 -7.14
C LEU A 64 -4.74 -4.26 -6.88
N VAL A 65 -4.63 -4.69 -5.62
CA VAL A 65 -3.67 -5.72 -5.19
C VAL A 65 -4.42 -6.85 -4.51
N ALA A 66 -4.27 -8.06 -5.01
CA ALA A 66 -4.68 -9.25 -4.29
C ALA A 66 -3.52 -9.75 -3.42
N PHE A 67 -3.81 -10.00 -2.15
CA PHE A 67 -2.90 -10.57 -1.19
C PHE A 67 -3.38 -11.95 -0.75
N THR A 68 -2.43 -12.82 -0.42
CA THR A 68 -2.72 -14.08 0.29
C THR A 68 -3.15 -13.80 1.74
N ALA A 69 -3.61 -14.84 2.46
CA ALA A 69 -3.95 -14.72 3.89
C ALA A 69 -2.78 -14.19 4.72
N ASP A 70 -1.56 -14.53 4.32
CA ASP A 70 -0.32 -14.06 4.94
C ASP A 70 0.15 -12.68 4.43
N SER A 71 -0.73 -11.91 3.80
CA SER A 71 -0.40 -10.59 3.24
C SER A 71 0.69 -10.60 2.17
N GLN A 72 0.97 -11.73 1.50
CA GLN A 72 1.92 -11.77 0.39
C GLN A 72 1.26 -11.31 -0.90
N LEU A 73 2.01 -10.67 -1.80
CA LEU A 73 1.54 -10.36 -3.14
C LEU A 73 1.06 -11.64 -3.85
N ALA A 74 -0.18 -11.64 -4.35
CA ALA A 74 -0.65 -12.63 -5.31
C ALA A 74 -0.67 -12.03 -6.73
N THR A 75 -1.46 -10.98 -6.92
CA THR A 75 -1.57 -10.24 -8.19
C THR A 75 -1.67 -8.74 -7.96
N LEU A 76 -1.34 -7.98 -9.00
CA LEU A 76 -1.37 -6.52 -9.04
C LEU A 76 -1.95 -6.09 -10.39
N GLN A 77 -2.88 -5.15 -10.36
CA GLN A 77 -3.13 -4.22 -11.46
C GLN A 77 -2.93 -2.81 -10.91
N TYR A 78 -2.16 -1.98 -11.61
CA TYR A 78 -1.90 -0.61 -11.19
C TYR A 78 -2.09 0.31 -12.38
N ASP A 79 -3.18 1.06 -12.35
CA ASP A 79 -3.44 2.12 -13.32
C ASP A 79 -2.78 3.43 -12.84
N VAL A 80 -1.86 3.95 -13.65
CA VAL A 80 -1.21 5.26 -13.45
C VAL A 80 -1.75 6.19 -14.52
N ALA A 81 -2.69 7.05 -14.12
CA ALA A 81 -3.23 8.10 -14.97
C ALA A 81 -2.40 9.38 -14.79
N ASP A 82 -1.20 9.38 -15.38
CA ASP A 82 -0.41 10.59 -15.64
C ASP A 82 -0.67 11.01 -17.10
N PRO A 83 -1.19 12.23 -17.36
CA PRO A 83 -1.42 12.71 -18.73
C PRO A 83 -0.17 12.73 -19.63
N ARG A 84 1.03 12.72 -19.05
CA ARG A 84 2.29 12.70 -19.80
C ARG A 84 2.70 11.29 -20.19
N GLU A 85 2.45 10.32 -19.32
CA GLU A 85 2.89 8.94 -19.48
C GLU A 85 1.90 7.98 -18.79
N PRO A 86 0.70 7.78 -19.38
CA PRO A 86 -0.26 6.85 -18.82
C PRO A 86 0.26 5.42 -18.97
N VAL A 87 0.22 4.64 -17.88
CA VAL A 87 0.69 3.26 -17.88
C VAL A 87 -0.19 2.38 -17.00
N ARG A 88 -0.50 1.19 -17.51
CA ARG A 88 -1.07 0.09 -16.71
C ARG A 88 0.03 -0.91 -16.39
N ILE A 89 0.22 -1.20 -15.11
CA ILE A 89 1.20 -2.18 -14.63
C ILE A 89 0.45 -3.41 -14.14
N LEU A 90 0.70 -4.55 -14.75
CA LEU A 90 0.21 -5.85 -14.29
C LEU A 90 1.33 -6.57 -13.56
N GLY A 91 1.05 -7.14 -12.40
CA GLY A 91 2.01 -7.89 -11.61
C GLY A 91 1.45 -9.22 -11.16
N GLN A 92 2.31 -10.23 -11.08
CA GLN A 92 1.94 -11.53 -10.54
C GLN A 92 3.14 -12.15 -9.82
N LEU A 93 2.88 -12.73 -8.64
CA LEU A 93 3.82 -13.62 -7.98
C LEU A 93 3.65 -15.04 -8.55
N GLY A 94 4.69 -15.54 -9.19
CA GLY A 94 4.82 -16.92 -9.65
C GLY A 94 5.74 -17.74 -8.74
N ARG A 95 6.28 -18.84 -9.27
CA ARG A 95 7.22 -19.74 -8.56
C ARG A 95 8.56 -19.06 -8.27
N GLY A 96 8.61 -18.24 -7.23
CA GLY A 96 9.83 -17.56 -6.77
C GLY A 96 10.21 -16.30 -7.56
N ARG A 97 9.31 -15.78 -8.40
CA ARG A 97 9.53 -14.54 -9.17
C ARG A 97 8.29 -13.68 -9.18
N VAL A 98 8.50 -12.37 -9.20
CA VAL A 98 7.46 -11.39 -9.53
C VAL A 98 7.70 -10.89 -10.94
N THR A 99 6.71 -11.07 -11.80
CA THR A 99 6.73 -10.52 -13.16
C THR A 99 5.86 -9.27 -13.19
N LEU A 100 6.42 -8.16 -13.66
CA LEU A 100 5.71 -6.90 -13.91
C LEU A 100 5.65 -6.65 -15.42
N ARG A 101 4.46 -6.45 -15.97
CA ARG A 101 4.22 -6.03 -17.36
C ARG A 101 3.69 -4.60 -17.36
N TYR A 102 4.32 -3.73 -18.14
CA TYR A 102 4.00 -2.32 -18.28
C TYR A 102 3.37 -2.13 -19.65
N LEU A 103 2.14 -1.63 -19.66
CA LEU A 103 1.33 -1.41 -20.85
C LEU A 103 1.10 0.10 -20.99
N GLY A 104 1.90 0.73 -21.85
CA GLY A 104 1.76 2.15 -22.21
C GLY A 104 1.12 2.31 -23.60
N HIS A 105 1.04 3.55 -24.09
CA HIS A 105 0.37 3.88 -25.35
C HIS A 105 0.91 3.15 -26.60
N ALA A 106 2.22 2.89 -26.65
CA ALA A 106 2.87 2.20 -27.77
C ALA A 106 4.01 1.25 -27.32
N ILE A 107 4.12 1.00 -26.02
CA ILE A 107 5.21 0.23 -25.44
C ILE A 107 4.60 -0.83 -24.51
N GLU A 108 4.95 -2.08 -24.77
CA GLU A 108 4.86 -3.15 -23.79
C GLU A 108 6.27 -3.50 -23.32
N ARG A 109 6.46 -3.53 -22.00
CA ARG A 109 7.72 -3.95 -21.37
C ARG A 109 7.41 -4.96 -20.28
N ALA A 110 8.26 -5.96 -20.12
CA ALA A 110 8.23 -6.85 -18.96
C ALA A 110 9.50 -6.68 -18.13
N ARG A 111 9.38 -6.87 -16.81
CA ARG A 111 10.51 -7.01 -15.90
C ARG A 111 10.21 -8.08 -14.87
N GLU A 112 11.18 -8.97 -14.66
CA GLU A 112 11.10 -9.98 -13.62
C GLU A 112 12.04 -9.67 -12.47
N PHE A 113 11.59 -9.99 -11.26
CA PHE A 113 12.36 -9.89 -10.05
C PHE A 113 12.34 -11.22 -9.31
N PRO A 114 13.46 -11.63 -8.68
CA PRO A 114 13.41 -12.72 -7.72
C PRO A 114 12.51 -12.33 -6.54
N ALA A 115 11.59 -13.23 -6.18
CA ALA A 115 10.77 -13.10 -4.99
C ALA A 115 11.58 -13.57 -3.75
N GLY A 116 11.29 -12.98 -2.60
CA GLY A 116 11.78 -13.48 -1.32
C GLY A 116 10.77 -14.42 -0.66
N ALA A 117 11.17 -15.01 0.48
CA ALA A 117 10.28 -15.85 1.30
C ALA A 117 8.96 -15.14 1.65
N VAL A 118 9.03 -13.82 1.87
CA VAL A 118 7.88 -12.91 1.92
C VAL A 118 8.09 -11.83 0.89
N THR A 119 7.10 -11.66 0.01
CA THR A 119 7.11 -10.64 -1.04
C THR A 119 5.88 -9.75 -0.92
N LEU A 120 6.12 -8.45 -0.78
CA LEU A 120 5.10 -7.40 -0.65
C LEU A 120 5.17 -6.43 -1.83
N VAL A 121 4.08 -5.69 -2.04
CA VAL A 121 4.05 -4.53 -2.93
C VAL A 121 3.87 -3.29 -2.08
N LEU A 122 4.77 -2.32 -2.25
CA LEU A 122 4.65 -0.98 -1.67
C LEU A 122 4.81 0.06 -2.78
N ASP A 123 4.36 1.26 -2.50
CA ASP A 123 4.58 2.41 -3.35
C ASP A 123 4.90 3.61 -2.46
N ASP A 124 5.71 4.53 -2.96
CA ASP A 124 6.09 5.74 -2.23
C ASP A 124 4.95 6.80 -2.23
N SER A 125 3.88 6.54 -2.97
CA SER A 125 2.77 7.48 -3.20
C SER A 125 1.39 6.85 -3.03
N VAL A 126 1.32 5.59 -2.56
CA VAL A 126 0.08 4.91 -2.14
C VAL A 126 0.28 4.27 -0.77
N PHE A 127 -0.38 4.83 0.24
CA PHE A 127 -0.08 4.61 1.64
C PHE A 127 -0.86 3.44 2.26
N ALA A 128 -2.03 3.09 1.74
CA ALA A 128 -2.80 1.94 2.22
C ALA A 128 -2.05 0.60 2.00
N LEU A 129 -1.15 0.53 1.01
CA LEU A 129 -0.31 -0.65 0.76
C LEU A 129 0.56 -1.03 1.98
N TYR A 130 0.90 -0.06 2.83
CA TYR A 130 1.69 -0.31 4.04
C TYR A 130 0.94 -1.10 5.10
N ALA A 131 -0.40 -1.20 5.05
CA ALA A 131 -1.18 -2.01 5.99
C ALA A 131 -0.77 -3.49 5.93
N ALA A 132 -0.61 -4.04 4.72
CA ALA A 132 -0.18 -5.42 4.51
C ALA A 132 1.22 -5.70 5.10
N ALA A 133 2.13 -4.71 5.05
CA ALA A 133 3.43 -4.82 5.70
C ALA A 133 3.28 -4.81 7.23
N ALA A 134 2.54 -3.84 7.78
CA ALA A 134 2.38 -3.67 9.22
C ALA A 134 1.74 -4.86 9.93
N TRP A 135 0.84 -5.59 9.26
CA TRP A 135 0.23 -6.82 9.80
C TRP A 135 1.22 -7.97 9.97
N ARG A 136 2.38 -7.91 9.30
CA ARG A 136 3.47 -8.88 9.49
C ARG A 136 4.51 -8.47 10.52
N ALA A 137 4.39 -7.27 11.09
CA ALA A 137 5.36 -6.77 12.05
C ALA A 137 5.29 -7.56 13.37
N SER A 138 6.46 -7.83 13.93
CA SER A 138 6.61 -8.41 15.27
C SER A 138 7.74 -7.70 16.01
N PRO A 139 7.85 -7.87 17.35
CA PRO A 139 8.97 -7.31 18.12
C PRO A 139 10.34 -7.82 17.64
N VAL A 140 10.38 -9.04 17.09
CA VAL A 140 11.56 -9.60 16.44
C VAL A 140 11.66 -9.05 15.02
N PRO A 141 12.78 -8.37 14.66
CA PRO A 141 12.96 -7.85 13.31
C PRO A 141 12.92 -8.96 12.25
N ALA A 142 12.19 -8.72 11.17
CA ALA A 142 12.10 -9.63 10.04
C ALA A 142 12.40 -8.91 8.73
N THR A 143 13.00 -9.60 7.76
CA THR A 143 13.32 -9.05 6.45
C THR A 143 12.34 -9.55 5.39
N PHE A 144 11.91 -8.65 4.50
CA PHE A 144 11.00 -8.97 3.40
C PHE A 144 11.51 -8.40 2.08
N THR A 145 11.12 -9.04 0.99
CA THR A 145 11.28 -8.47 -0.36
C THR A 145 10.09 -7.56 -0.65
N VAL A 146 10.38 -6.36 -1.15
CA VAL A 146 9.37 -5.40 -1.58
C VAL A 146 9.57 -5.06 -3.04
N ILE A 147 8.47 -5.09 -3.80
CA ILE A 147 8.41 -4.64 -5.17
C ILE A 147 7.75 -3.26 -5.19
N TYR A 148 8.40 -2.30 -5.86
CA TYR A 148 7.88 -0.97 -6.14
C TYR A 148 7.52 -0.91 -7.63
N PRO A 149 6.23 -1.05 -8.00
CA PRO A 149 5.85 -1.27 -9.38
C PRO A 149 6.20 -0.10 -10.29
N ARG A 150 5.87 1.14 -9.89
CA ARG A 150 6.13 2.34 -10.72
C ARG A 150 7.61 2.61 -10.93
N GLY A 151 8.42 2.40 -9.90
CA GLY A 151 9.88 2.56 -9.99
C GLY A 151 10.59 1.38 -10.65
N ALA A 152 9.84 0.36 -11.09
CA ALA A 152 10.37 -0.90 -11.60
C ALA A 152 11.55 -1.42 -10.75
N ARG A 153 11.44 -1.41 -9.42
CA ARG A 153 12.54 -1.77 -8.52
C ARG A 153 12.12 -2.74 -7.43
N ARG A 154 13.12 -3.46 -6.91
CA ARG A 154 13.02 -4.34 -5.75
C ARG A 154 13.90 -3.78 -4.63
N ALA A 155 13.44 -3.92 -3.40
CA ALA A 155 14.25 -3.68 -2.20
C ALA A 155 14.09 -4.83 -1.21
N THR A 156 15.03 -4.94 -0.28
CA THR A 156 14.87 -5.73 0.94
C THR A 156 14.65 -4.75 2.08
N LEU A 157 13.54 -4.87 2.79
CA LEU A 157 13.23 -4.04 3.95
C LEU A 157 13.26 -4.89 5.22
N THR A 158 13.60 -4.26 6.34
CA THR A 158 13.41 -4.83 7.67
C THR A 158 12.17 -4.21 8.30
N ILE A 159 11.30 -5.03 8.87
CA ILE A 159 10.17 -4.56 9.69
C ILE A 159 10.44 -4.83 11.16
N ARG A 160 9.93 -3.96 12.03
CA ARG A 160 9.90 -4.19 13.47
C ARG A 160 8.68 -3.51 14.09
N ASP A 161 8.04 -4.21 15.01
CA ASP A 161 7.04 -3.63 15.92
C ASP A 161 7.73 -3.11 17.17
N LEU A 162 7.50 -1.86 17.52
CA LEU A 162 8.05 -1.19 18.70
C LEU A 162 7.05 -1.14 19.86
N GLY A 163 5.84 -1.67 19.67
CA GLY A 163 4.78 -1.68 20.68
C GLY A 163 3.98 -0.39 20.66
N LEU A 164 3.44 0.01 21.82
CA LEU A 164 2.64 1.22 21.95
C LEU A 164 3.53 2.44 22.19
N GLU A 165 3.39 3.46 21.36
CA GLU A 165 4.11 4.73 21.50
C GLU A 165 3.15 5.92 21.32
N ALA A 166 3.52 7.05 21.92
CA ALA A 166 2.80 8.30 21.78
C ALA A 166 3.08 8.94 20.41
N THR A 167 2.03 9.46 19.78
CA THR A 167 2.11 10.19 18.52
C THR A 167 0.95 11.18 18.42
N THR A 168 0.83 11.83 17.28
CA THR A 168 -0.36 12.61 16.91
C THR A 168 -0.96 12.10 15.61
N VAL A 169 -2.29 12.09 15.54
CA VAL A 169 -3.04 11.86 14.30
C VAL A 169 -3.99 13.03 14.10
N ASN A 170 -3.86 13.74 12.98
CA ASN A 170 -4.58 14.99 12.70
C ASN A 170 -4.43 16.01 13.83
N ARG A 171 -3.22 16.14 14.39
CA ARG A 171 -2.88 17.01 15.53
C ARG A 171 -3.49 16.61 16.89
N ASN A 172 -4.26 15.53 16.93
CA ASN A 172 -4.78 14.99 18.19
C ASN A 172 -3.78 13.98 18.78
N PRO A 173 -3.41 14.09 20.06
CA PRO A 173 -2.57 13.11 20.72
C PRO A 173 -3.21 11.71 20.71
N ALA A 174 -2.40 10.68 20.48
CA ALA A 174 -2.82 9.28 20.51
C ALA A 174 -1.69 8.37 20.98
N ALA A 175 -2.03 7.22 21.58
CA ALA A 175 -1.10 6.14 21.86
C ALA A 175 -1.42 4.97 20.93
N LEU A 176 -0.53 4.68 19.98
CA LEU A 176 -0.76 3.78 18.87
C LEU A 176 0.34 2.73 18.77
N ARG A 177 0.02 1.59 18.15
CA ARG A 177 1.00 0.57 17.81
C ARG A 177 1.94 1.15 16.75
N HIS A 178 3.23 1.18 17.05
CA HIS A 178 4.26 1.77 16.21
C HIS A 178 5.08 0.67 15.52
N VAL A 179 5.00 0.63 14.20
CA VAL A 179 5.79 -0.27 13.36
C VAL A 179 6.75 0.54 12.51
N VAL A 180 8.00 0.10 12.39
CA VAL A 180 9.02 0.74 11.57
C VAL A 180 9.45 -0.20 10.44
N LEU A 181 9.48 0.32 9.22
CA LEU A 181 10.17 -0.28 8.08
C LEU A 181 11.49 0.46 7.83
N SER A 182 12.57 -0.26 7.58
CA SER A 182 13.90 0.31 7.30
C SER A 182 14.64 -0.42 6.18
N GLY A 183 15.73 0.17 5.67
CA GLY A 183 16.57 -0.38 4.59
C GLY A 183 16.16 0.02 3.16
N GLY A 184 15.09 0.83 3.02
CA GLY A 184 14.64 1.36 1.74
C GLY A 184 15.33 2.68 1.37
N ALA A 185 15.17 3.09 0.11
CA ALA A 185 15.68 4.38 -0.38
C ALA A 185 15.03 5.59 0.33
N ASP A 186 13.82 5.40 0.86
CA ASP A 186 13.06 6.42 1.59
C ASP A 186 13.46 6.54 3.07
N GLY A 187 14.52 5.85 3.50
CA GLY A 187 14.92 5.78 4.90
C GLY A 187 13.93 4.96 5.74
N ALA A 188 13.77 5.34 7.01
CA ALA A 188 12.78 4.73 7.89
C ALA A 188 11.37 5.20 7.52
N VAL A 189 10.41 4.27 7.48
CA VAL A 189 8.97 4.56 7.37
C VAL A 189 8.30 4.15 8.68
N HIS A 190 7.58 5.08 9.28
CA HIS A 190 6.86 4.88 10.53
C HIS A 190 5.38 4.65 10.24
N LEU A 191 4.85 3.54 10.75
CA LEU A 191 3.46 3.12 10.58
C LEU A 191 2.80 3.09 11.95
N TRP A 192 1.68 3.79 12.07
CA TRP A 192 0.95 3.94 13.31
C TRP A 192 -0.43 3.33 13.16
N LEU A 193 -0.70 2.33 13.98
CA LEU A 193 -1.90 1.51 13.90
C LEU A 193 -2.68 1.54 15.21
N THR A 194 -3.99 1.36 15.11
CA THR A 194 -4.81 0.99 16.26
C THR A 194 -4.40 -0.39 16.79
N ARG A 195 -4.88 -0.74 17.98
CA ARG A 195 -4.62 -2.07 18.59
C ARG A 195 -5.20 -3.22 17.77
N ASP A 196 -6.32 -2.99 17.09
CA ASP A 196 -6.96 -3.93 16.16
C ASP A 196 -6.29 -3.96 14.77
N GLY A 197 -5.25 -3.16 14.55
CA GLY A 197 -4.43 -3.22 13.34
C GLY A 197 -4.90 -2.34 12.19
N ARG A 198 -5.80 -1.37 12.42
CA ARG A 198 -6.17 -0.37 11.41
C ARG A 198 -5.06 0.67 11.29
N LEU A 199 -4.62 0.93 10.07
CA LEU A 199 -3.58 1.92 9.80
C LEU A 199 -4.17 3.34 9.90
N LEU A 200 -3.62 4.16 10.79
CA LEU A 200 -4.07 5.53 11.03
C LEU A 200 -3.09 6.58 10.48
N LYS A 201 -1.80 6.28 10.49
CA LYS A 201 -0.78 7.23 10.02
C LYS A 201 0.43 6.51 9.42
N VAL A 202 0.91 7.02 8.30
CA VAL A 202 2.20 6.67 7.67
C VAL A 202 3.06 7.91 7.63
N GLU A 203 4.30 7.82 8.09
CA GLU A 203 5.25 8.92 8.12
C GLU A 203 6.57 8.50 7.47
N ILE A 204 7.03 9.31 6.51
CA ILE A 204 8.27 9.11 5.76
C ILE A 204 9.13 10.37 5.98
N PRO A 205 9.93 10.42 7.07
CA PRO A 205 10.66 11.63 7.46
C PRO A 205 11.62 12.14 6.38
N ALA A 206 12.31 11.23 5.68
CA ALA A 206 13.25 11.59 4.62
C ALA A 206 12.59 12.37 3.46
N ARG A 207 11.28 12.21 3.27
CA ARG A 207 10.48 12.90 2.25
C ARG A 207 9.60 14.00 2.82
N ARG A 208 9.59 14.15 4.15
CA ARG A 208 8.70 15.05 4.89
C ARG A 208 7.24 14.79 4.57
N VAL A 209 6.89 13.53 4.31
CA VAL A 209 5.53 13.11 3.95
C VAL A 209 4.87 12.45 5.13
N VAL A 210 3.62 12.84 5.41
CA VAL A 210 2.74 12.19 6.37
C VAL A 210 1.39 11.95 5.72
N ALA A 211 0.93 10.70 5.72
CA ALA A 211 -0.43 10.33 5.35
C ALA A 211 -1.21 9.98 6.62
N GLU A 212 -2.25 10.74 6.95
CA GLU A 212 -3.08 10.52 8.14
C GLU A 212 -4.50 10.20 7.71
N ARG A 213 -5.12 9.21 8.35
CA ARG A 213 -6.50 8.85 8.09
C ARG A 213 -7.40 10.04 8.42
N ALA A 214 -8.36 10.33 7.55
CA ALA A 214 -9.30 11.43 7.72
C ALA A 214 -10.13 11.21 9.00
N PRO A 215 -10.51 12.29 9.71
CA PRO A 215 -11.40 12.19 10.85
C PRO A 215 -12.76 11.60 10.43
N GLY A 216 -13.30 10.65 11.20
CA GLY A 216 -14.63 10.09 11.00
C GLY A 216 -14.71 8.75 10.25
N ASP A 217 -13.57 8.19 9.82
CA ASP A 217 -13.46 6.87 9.16
C ASP A 217 -13.01 5.73 10.10
#